data_AF-A0AAV7AUJ0-F1
#
_entry.id   AF-A0AAV7AUJ0-F1
#
_cell.length_a   1.000
_cell.length_b   1.000
_cell.length_c   1.000
_cell.angle_alpha   90.00
_cell.angle_beta   90.00
_cell.angle_gamma   90.00
#
_symmetry.space_group_name_H-M   'P 1'
#
loop_
_entity.id
_entity.type
_entity.pdbx_description
1 polymer ?
#
loop_
_entity_poly.entity_id
_entity_poly.type
_entity_poly.pdbx_seq_one_letter_code
_entity_poly.pdbx_strand_id
1 'polypeptide(L)'
;MGSPSIFVYDCSNAGLIVKSFKQFALQREQELEVAAINPSHPLAQMPLPPSMKNCIQLAACDAEELLPMNPDLPADLFTSCLTTPIKIALRW
;
A
#
# COMPACT_ATOMS: atom_id res chain seq x y z
N MET A 1 -9.88 6.65 2.59
CA MET A 1 -9.82 6.00 1.26
C MET A 1 -10.66 4.73 1.34
N GLY A 2 -11.51 4.48 0.34
CA GLY A 2 -12.35 3.30 0.29
C GLY A 2 -11.73 2.15 -0.48
N SER A 3 -12.49 1.07 -0.62
CA SER A 3 -12.19 -0.07 -1.49
C SER A 3 -13.23 -0.10 -2.62
N PRO A 4 -12.85 -0.47 -3.85
CA PRO A 4 -11.51 -0.90 -4.27
C PRO A 4 -10.55 0.29 -4.48
N SER A 5 -9.25 0.08 -4.26
CA SER A 5 -8.23 1.11 -4.50
C SER A 5 -6.87 0.53 -4.91
N ILE A 6 -6.04 1.36 -5.56
CA ILE A 6 -4.65 1.06 -5.89
C ILE A 6 -3.77 2.19 -5.33
N PHE A 7 -2.67 1.83 -4.67
CA PHE A 7 -1.66 2.78 -4.22
C PHE A 7 -0.31 2.41 -4.80
N VAL A 8 0.45 3.44 -5.16
CA VAL A 8 1.80 3.33 -5.71
C VAL A 8 2.72 4.17 -4.82
N TYR A 9 3.72 3.52 -4.24
CA TYR A 9 4.68 4.12 -3.32
C TYR A 9 6.05 4.18 -4.00
N ASP A 10 6.40 5.36 -4.52
CA ASP A 10 7.72 5.65 -5.07
C ASP A 10 8.57 6.41 -4.05
N CYS A 11 9.09 5.66 -3.09
CA CYS A 11 9.96 6.17 -2.05
C CYS A 11 10.90 5.06 -1.53
N SER A 12 11.97 5.48 -0.85
CA SER A 12 12.84 4.54 -0.10
C SER A 12 12.07 3.88 1.03
N ASN A 13 12.42 2.65 1.37
CA ASN A 13 11.78 1.84 2.42
C ASN A 13 10.27 1.61 2.19
N ALA A 14 9.77 1.72 0.95
CA ALA A 14 8.35 1.61 0.62
C ALA A 14 7.73 0.27 1.07
N GLY A 15 8.52 -0.81 1.15
CA GLY A 15 8.08 -2.09 1.68
C GLY A 15 7.54 -2.02 3.11
N LEU A 16 7.97 -1.06 3.94
CA LEU A 16 7.40 -0.82 5.27
C LEU A 16 5.92 -0.43 5.18
N ILE A 17 5.55 0.38 4.19
CA ILE A 17 4.18 0.84 4.00
C ILE A 17 3.28 -0.35 3.66
N VAL A 18 3.72 -1.23 2.76
CA VAL A 18 2.98 -2.44 2.37
C VAL A 18 2.83 -3.41 3.55
N LYS A 19 3.90 -3.65 4.30
CA LYS A 19 3.88 -4.52 5.51
C LYS A 19 2.89 -3.97 6.55
N SER A 20 2.97 -2.68 6.84
CA SER A 20 2.09 -1.99 7.79
C SER A 20 0.64 -2.01 7.33
N PHE A 21 0.40 -1.76 6.04
CA PHE A 21 -0.95 -1.81 5.46
C PHE A 21 -1.59 -3.18 5.63
N LYS A 22 -0.85 -4.26 5.34
CA LYS A 22 -1.34 -5.63 5.52
C LYS A 22 -1.71 -5.90 6.98
N GLN A 23 -0.85 -5.49 7.92
CA GLN A 23 -1.12 -5.66 9.35
C GLN A 23 -2.38 -4.91 9.78
N PHE A 24 -2.52 -3.64 9.44
CA PHE A 24 -3.69 -2.84 9.80
C PHE A 24 -4.97 -3.32 9.09
N ALA A 25 -4.87 -3.81 7.86
CA ALA A 25 -6.00 -4.39 7.15
C ALA A 25 -6.52 -5.67 7.83
N LEU A 26 -5.61 -6.57 8.22
CA LEU A 26 -5.96 -7.80 8.93
C LEU A 26 -6.52 -7.53 10.34
N GLN A 27 -5.89 -6.63 11.09
CA GLN A 27 -6.38 -6.23 12.41
C GLN A 27 -7.81 -5.67 12.30
N ARG A 28 -8.06 -4.80 11.33
CA ARG A 28 -9.38 -4.21 11.11
C ARG A 28 -10.43 -5.25 10.73
N GLU A 29 -10.07 -6.27 9.96
CA GLU A 29 -10.98 -7.37 9.64
C GLU A 29 -11.35 -8.17 10.89
N GLN A 30 -10.38 -8.52 11.73
CA GLN A 30 -10.62 -9.22 13.00
C GLN A 30 -11.49 -8.41 13.95
N GLU A 31 -11.25 -7.10 14.07
CA GLU A 31 -12.08 -6.19 14.88
C GLU A 31 -13.54 -6.17 14.41
N LEU A 32 -13.79 -6.29 13.09
CA LEU A 32 -15.13 -6.36 12.53
C LEU A 32 -15.81 -7.70 12.80
N GLU A 33 -15.08 -8.81 12.72
CA GLU A 33 -15.60 -10.13 13.08
C GLU A 33 -16.02 -10.19 14.55
N VAL A 34 -15.19 -9.64 15.46
CA VAL A 34 -15.51 -9.55 16.89
C VAL A 34 -16.73 -8.66 17.14
N ALA A 35 -16.82 -7.50 16.48
CA ALA A 35 -17.96 -6.59 16.60
C ALA A 35 -19.27 -7.20 16.06
N ALA A 36 -19.18 -8.07 15.04
CA ALA A 36 -20.35 -8.78 14.50
C ALA A 36 -20.90 -9.83 15.49
N ILE A 37 -20.03 -10.43 16.31
CA ILE A 37 -20.40 -11.46 17.29
C ILE A 37 -20.83 -10.84 18.62
N ASN A 38 -20.23 -9.71 19.03
CA ASN A 38 -20.51 -9.08 20.31
C ASN A 38 -21.13 -7.66 20.13
N PRO A 39 -22.47 -7.53 20.20
CA PRO A 39 -23.16 -6.25 20.03
C PRO A 39 -22.89 -5.22 21.15
N SER A 40 -22.25 -5.63 22.25
CA SER A 40 -21.79 -4.72 23.31
C SER A 40 -20.41 -4.11 23.02
N HIS A 41 -19.72 -4.56 21.96
CA HIS A 41 -18.42 -4.02 21.56
C HIS A 41 -18.57 -2.57 21.04
N PRO A 42 -17.67 -1.64 21.41
CA PRO A 42 -17.79 -0.22 21.00
C PRO A 42 -17.89 -0.02 19.48
N LEU A 43 -17.21 -0.86 18.69
CA LEU A 43 -17.25 -0.82 17.23
C LEU A 43 -18.57 -1.32 16.63
N ALA A 44 -19.39 -2.08 17.37
CA ALA A 44 -20.69 -2.56 16.89
C ALA A 44 -21.71 -1.41 16.74
N GLN A 45 -21.46 -0.28 17.41
CA GLN A 45 -22.31 0.92 17.36
C GLN A 45 -21.83 1.98 16.36
N MET A 46 -20.66 1.76 15.74
CA MET A 46 -20.11 2.66 14.71
C MET A 46 -20.40 2.14 13.30
N PRO A 47 -20.44 3.03 12.28
CA PRO A 47 -20.53 2.60 10.90
C PRO A 47 -19.37 1.65 10.57
N LEU A 48 -19.71 0.45 10.08
CA LEU A 48 -18.74 -0.56 9.66
C LEU A 48 -17.80 0.05 8.61
N PRO A 49 -16.49 0.09 8.87
CA PRO A 49 -15.54 0.52 7.88
C PRO A 49 -15.58 -0.32 6.60
N PRO A 50 -15.24 0.27 5.44
CA PRO A 50 -15.08 -0.50 4.22
C PRO A 50 -13.95 -1.52 4.36
N SER A 51 -14.19 -2.74 3.85
CA SER A 51 -13.18 -3.80 3.78
C SER A 51 -12.00 -3.38 2.90
N MET A 52 -10.78 -3.64 3.36
CA MET A 52 -9.55 -3.30 2.64
C MET A 52 -9.03 -4.44 1.74
N LYS A 53 -9.85 -5.48 1.51
CA LYS A 53 -9.46 -6.69 0.74
C LYS A 53 -9.13 -6.40 -0.73
N ASN A 54 -9.77 -5.41 -1.34
CA ASN A 54 -9.58 -5.06 -2.75
C ASN A 54 -8.65 -3.85 -2.91
N CYS A 55 -7.58 -3.81 -2.13
CA CYS A 55 -6.57 -2.76 -2.18
C CYS A 55 -5.27 -3.34 -2.77
N ILE A 56 -4.88 -2.89 -3.96
CA ILE A 56 -3.62 -3.27 -4.61
C ILE A 56 -2.54 -2.30 -4.16
N GLN A 57 -1.40 -2.85 -3.71
CA GLN A 57 -0.28 -2.08 -3.21
C GLN A 57 0.95 -2.33 -4.08
N LEU A 58 1.52 -1.26 -4.64
CA LEU A 58 2.76 -1.30 -5.40
C LEU A 58 3.82 -0.48 -4.66
N ALA A 59 4.97 -1.08 -4.38
CA ALA A 59 6.09 -0.42 -3.69
C ALA A 59 7.34 -0.49 -4.54
N ALA A 60 8.10 0.61 -4.58
CA ALA A 60 9.32 0.72 -5.37
C ALA A 60 10.47 -0.15 -4.88
N CYS A 61 10.53 -0.46 -3.58
CA CYS A 61 11.63 -1.19 -2.95
C CYS A 61 11.17 -1.93 -1.67
N ASP A 62 12.00 -2.83 -1.13
CA ASP A 62 11.74 -3.49 0.15
C ASP A 62 11.90 -2.50 1.34
N ALA A 63 11.55 -2.95 2.54
CA ALA A 63 11.51 -2.17 3.78
C ALA A 63 12.87 -1.61 4.21
N GLU A 64 13.97 -2.23 3.81
CA GLU A 64 15.33 -1.83 4.19
C GLU A 64 16.15 -1.34 2.99
N GLU A 65 15.50 -1.16 1.84
CA GLU A 65 16.14 -0.70 0.62
C GLU A 65 15.96 0.82 0.41
N LEU A 66 16.96 1.43 -0.20
CA LEU A 66 16.94 2.83 -0.61
C LEU A 66 16.79 2.92 -2.13
N LEU A 67 16.07 3.93 -2.60
CA LEU A 67 16.05 4.26 -4.02
C LEU A 67 17.44 4.62 -4.53
N PRO A 68 17.75 4.32 -5.80
CA PRO A 68 19.04 4.64 -6.39
C PRO A 68 19.26 6.17 -6.42
N MET A 69 20.47 6.59 -6.05
CA MET A 69 20.88 8.01 -6.07
C MET A 69 21.82 8.35 -7.25
N ASN A 70 21.88 7.47 -8.26
CA ASN A 70 22.71 7.70 -9.44
C ASN A 70 22.12 8.88 -10.25
N PRO A 71 22.90 9.94 -10.57
CA PRO A 71 22.42 11.09 -11.33
C PRO A 71 21.95 10.77 -12.77
N ASP A 72 22.36 9.63 -13.34
CA ASP A 72 21.92 9.18 -14.67
C ASP A 72 20.50 8.59 -14.66
N LEU A 73 19.99 8.26 -13.47
CA LEU A 73 18.64 7.72 -13.26
C LEU A 73 17.67 8.83 -12.85
N PRO A 74 16.38 8.71 -13.24
CA PRO A 74 15.34 9.56 -12.69
C PRO A 74 15.16 9.29 -11.18
N ALA A 75 14.84 10.34 -10.42
CA ALA A 75 14.55 10.22 -8.99
C ALA A 75 13.25 9.43 -8.72
N ASP A 76 12.34 9.42 -9.69
CA ASP A 76 11.05 8.72 -9.71
C ASP A 76 11.11 7.48 -10.64
N LEU A 77 12.17 6.66 -10.48
CA LEU A 77 12.43 5.52 -11.36
C LEU A 77 11.27 4.53 -11.39
N PHE A 78 10.67 4.21 -10.25
CA PHE A 78 9.56 3.27 -10.19
C PHE A 78 8.33 3.82 -10.91
N THR A 79 7.99 5.09 -10.67
CA THR A 79 6.90 5.77 -11.38
C THR A 79 7.17 5.83 -12.88
N SER A 80 8.40 6.14 -13.29
CA SER A 80 8.83 6.18 -14.69
C SER A 80 8.68 4.84 -15.38
N CYS A 81 9.01 3.73 -14.70
CA CYS A 81 8.81 2.37 -15.20
C CYS A 81 7.33 2.03 -15.41
N LEU A 82 6.45 2.46 -14.51
CA LEU A 82 5.02 2.17 -14.60
C LEU A 82 4.29 3.04 -15.63
N THR A 83 4.71 4.29 -15.80
CA THR A 83 3.97 5.29 -16.59
C THR A 83 4.61 5.62 -17.94
N THR A 84 5.92 5.39 -18.09
CA THR A 84 6.66 5.64 -19.34
C THR A 84 7.61 4.49 -19.74
N PRO A 85 7.13 3.23 -19.79
CA PRO A 85 7.98 2.04 -19.89
C PRO A 85 8.89 2.03 -21.12
N ILE A 86 8.41 2.48 -22.28
CA ILE A 86 9.22 2.51 -23.51
C ILE A 86 10.39 3.49 -23.38
N LYS A 87 10.16 4.67 -22.77
CA LYS A 87 11.19 5.70 -22.63
C LYS A 87 12.29 5.24 -21.67
N ILE A 88 11.92 4.61 -20.56
CA ILE A 88 12.91 4.12 -19.59
C ILE A 88 13.69 2.92 -20.13
N ALA A 89 13.02 1.96 -20.79
CA ALA A 89 13.66 0.75 -21.34
C ALA A 89 14.56 1.00 -22.55
N LEU A 90 14.37 2.11 -23.26
CA LEU A 90 15.30 2.53 -24.32
C LEU A 90 16.48 3.32 -23.77
N ARG A 91 16.33 3.95 -22.60
CA ARG A 91 17.42 4.67 -21.93
C ARG A 91 18.30 3.73 -21.11
N TRP A 92 17.76 2.59 -20.66
CA TRP A 92 18.39 1.60 -19.77
C TRP A 92 17.97 0.17 -20.10
#